data_AF-A0A6A0IEI1-F1
#
_entry.id   AF-A0A6A0IEI1-F1
#
_cell.length_a   1.000
_cell.length_b   1.000
_cell.length_c   1.000
_cell.angle_alpha   90.00
_cell.angle_beta   90.00
_cell.angle_gamma   90.00
#
_symmetry.space_group_name_H-M   'P 1'
#
loop_
_entity.id
_entity.type
_entity.pdbx_description
1 polymer ?
#
loop_
_entity_poly.entity_id
_entity_poly.type
_entity_poly.pdbx_seq_one_letter_code
_entity_poly.pdbx_strand_id
1 'polypeptide(L)'
;MTRRRLALLLALELASASAGLASDLTVWTLSGDRVAPGPGVSDRHPVGSLQKPWVVKAWAEAHPDPGTPPPRAVCRAGGGCWLATGHGELGLLRATAHSCNSWFLSLARDVPPGLLAAALRRAGFLVREPLDPWEAIGSGSRGRAVSVSPGTLLRAYRDLVKVPWPVRDELRRELLSGMALGAREGTGSGLGTADLLVKTGTVDAVDGAVSRTSGWALVADPSGERLFLALLPDGTGAGAAAALGASLGLAVGDPRPAGATGGARTGTHRRRPPPETVRVRLLASLRPSAITATNRGAAPVRAEAGGGERWVGSGGSVRLAAGTRLGASTWELSVEPYGLVRVVSGAVEVGSGPGDTLTAVLASPLRDYVEGVLRGELRPASSRRAEELAAAVLRYLARGPRHGREDVCDLVHCARFAGLGPDVSWPAAERARTEGAAGGPAALLDAAWERARALAAEDGPWLWSSDCGGEPLSERAVWGRGETTVTPCPRHPAPRAESAWSRTWPEAALEKAFGSEVTGLTSVTKDGVRLTRVQTGGRARELVFDTLRRNLAQALGWDALPAPPDSFERRPDGWTVRGRGRGHRVGLCLADGEGPGPLAGPGPSSGPQGQTAHGSPTVQ
;
A
#
# COMPACT_ATOMS: atom_id res chain seq x y z
N MET A 1 34.85 15.15 21.02
CA MET A 1 34.08 14.43 19.99
C MET A 1 33.99 12.96 20.39
N THR A 2 32.80 12.37 20.53
CA THR A 2 32.67 10.99 21.04
C THR A 2 33.11 9.98 19.98
N ARG A 3 33.68 8.82 20.38
CA ARG A 3 34.08 7.74 19.45
C ARG A 3 32.95 7.33 18.50
N ARG A 4 31.69 7.42 18.96
CA ARG A 4 30.47 7.17 18.18
C ARG A 4 30.26 8.18 17.04
N ARG A 5 30.53 9.48 17.29
CA ARG A 5 30.47 10.53 16.24
C ARG A 5 31.59 10.37 15.21
N LEU A 6 32.79 9.95 15.64
CA LEU A 6 33.90 9.71 14.71
C LEU A 6 33.64 8.50 13.82
N ALA A 7 33.12 7.40 14.39
CA ALA A 7 32.70 6.21 13.63
C ALA A 7 31.56 6.52 12.64
N LEU A 8 30.60 7.36 13.05
CA LEU A 8 29.53 7.84 12.17
C LEU A 8 30.10 8.61 10.98
N LEU A 9 31.02 9.55 11.21
CA LEU A 9 31.61 10.35 10.13
C LEU A 9 32.51 9.54 9.18
N LEU A 10 33.20 8.53 9.70
CA LEU A 10 34.00 7.58 8.90
C LEU A 10 33.12 6.63 8.08
N ALA A 11 32.00 6.14 8.64
CA ALA A 11 31.03 5.33 7.89
C ALA A 11 30.41 6.12 6.73
N LEU A 12 30.13 7.42 6.94
CA LEU A 12 29.62 8.32 5.90
C LEU A 12 30.64 8.59 4.76
N GLU A 13 31.94 8.67 5.08
CA GLU A 13 33.02 8.78 4.08
C GLU A 13 33.12 7.51 3.21
N LEU A 14 33.12 6.33 3.85
CA LEU A 14 33.26 5.05 3.17
C LEU A 14 32.03 4.67 2.32
N ALA A 15 30.83 5.04 2.77
CA ALA A 15 29.58 4.84 2.01
C ALA A 15 29.52 5.69 0.73
N SER A 16 30.19 6.85 0.71
CA SER A 16 30.25 7.74 -0.46
C SER A 16 31.14 7.18 -1.60
N ALA A 17 32.07 6.28 -1.28
CA ALA A 17 33.02 5.70 -2.24
C ALA A 17 32.63 4.30 -2.76
N SER A 18 31.63 3.64 -2.15
CA SER A 18 31.36 2.21 -2.34
C SER A 18 29.90 1.88 -2.65
N ALA A 19 29.21 2.70 -3.45
CA ALA A 19 27.77 2.59 -3.68
C ALA A 19 27.39 1.49 -4.70
N GLY A 20 27.60 0.22 -4.34
CA GLY A 20 26.79 -0.90 -4.83
C GLY A 20 25.48 -0.97 -4.06
N LEU A 21 24.66 0.08 -4.14
CA LEU A 21 23.41 0.20 -3.39
C LEU A 21 22.35 -0.76 -3.93
N ALA A 22 21.43 -1.19 -3.04
CA ALA A 22 20.21 -1.89 -3.43
C ALA A 22 19.57 -1.16 -4.63
N SER A 23 19.31 -1.89 -5.72
CA SER A 23 19.29 -1.41 -7.10
C SER A 23 18.27 -0.32 -7.46
N ASP A 24 17.46 0.15 -6.50
CA ASP A 24 16.40 1.11 -6.71
C ASP A 24 16.55 2.41 -5.87
N LEU A 25 17.55 2.57 -4.98
CA LEU A 25 17.71 3.82 -4.19
C LEU A 25 18.68 4.80 -4.88
N THR A 26 18.21 5.99 -5.23
CA THR A 26 19.07 7.09 -5.69
C THR A 26 19.43 7.98 -4.51
N VAL A 27 20.72 8.26 -4.30
CA VAL A 27 21.19 9.12 -3.20
C VAL A 27 22.05 10.23 -3.74
N TRP A 28 21.73 11.48 -3.39
CA TRP A 28 22.59 12.65 -3.57
C TRP A 28 23.12 13.11 -2.21
N THR A 29 24.35 13.58 -2.18
CA THR A 29 25.09 13.98 -1.00
C THR A 29 25.62 15.39 -1.22
N LEU A 30 25.48 16.27 -0.24
CA LEU A 30 26.15 17.56 -0.17
C LEU A 30 27.25 17.47 0.89
N SER A 31 28.49 17.75 0.49
CA SER A 31 29.65 17.85 1.39
C SER A 31 30.42 19.12 1.03
N GLY A 32 30.49 20.07 1.97
CA GLY A 32 30.91 21.44 1.66
C GLY A 32 29.98 22.06 0.62
N ASP A 33 30.52 22.53 -0.50
CA ASP A 33 29.75 23.08 -1.64
C ASP A 33 29.50 22.09 -2.78
N ARG A 34 29.98 20.85 -2.66
CA ARG A 34 29.90 19.85 -3.73
C ARG A 34 28.71 18.92 -3.52
N VAL A 35 27.90 18.76 -4.57
CA VAL A 35 26.81 17.78 -4.63
C VAL A 35 27.25 16.58 -5.47
N ALA A 36 27.08 15.35 -4.97
CA ALA A 36 27.43 14.11 -5.66
C ALA A 36 26.40 13.01 -5.40
N PRO A 37 26.12 12.07 -6.33
CA PRO A 37 26.60 11.99 -7.70
C PRO A 37 25.74 12.80 -8.70
N GLY A 38 26.33 13.10 -9.87
CA GLY A 38 25.87 14.11 -10.83
C GLY A 38 24.67 13.83 -11.76
N PRO A 39 24.21 12.58 -12.05
CA PRO A 39 23.05 12.38 -12.92
C PRO A 39 21.76 12.90 -12.28
N GLY A 40 20.96 13.64 -13.06
CA GLY A 40 19.66 14.19 -12.63
C GLY A 40 19.71 15.19 -11.47
N VAL A 41 20.90 15.64 -11.04
CA VAL A 41 21.05 16.60 -9.93
C VAL A 41 20.37 17.95 -10.21
N SER A 42 20.18 18.26 -11.50
CA SER A 42 19.51 19.44 -12.02
C SER A 42 18.06 19.18 -12.40
N ASP A 43 17.62 17.92 -12.46
CA ASP A 43 16.26 17.56 -12.83
C ASP A 43 15.31 17.96 -11.73
N ARG A 44 14.18 18.57 -12.10
CA ARG A 44 13.21 19.08 -11.13
C ARG A 44 12.18 18.01 -10.85
N HIS A 45 12.02 17.71 -9.57
CA HIS A 45 11.03 16.75 -9.11
C HIS A 45 10.08 17.38 -8.10
N PRO A 46 8.82 16.89 -8.04
CA PRO A 46 8.02 17.08 -6.86
C PRO A 46 8.65 16.30 -5.69
N VAL A 47 8.72 16.93 -4.53
CA VAL A 47 9.36 16.35 -3.32
C VAL A 47 8.40 16.22 -2.14
N GLY A 48 7.11 16.48 -2.39
CA GLY A 48 6.03 16.32 -1.43
C GLY A 48 6.31 17.09 -0.14
N SER A 49 6.13 16.42 0.99
CA SER A 49 6.31 17.03 2.32
C SER A 49 7.71 17.54 2.64
N LEU A 50 8.74 17.36 1.80
CA LEU A 50 10.03 18.02 2.00
C LEU A 50 9.90 19.55 1.93
N GLN A 51 8.91 20.11 1.22
CA GLN A 51 8.79 21.58 1.09
C GLN A 51 8.15 22.32 2.31
N LYS A 52 7.65 21.59 3.31
CA LYS A 52 6.98 22.15 4.49
C LYS A 52 7.80 23.12 5.35
N PRO A 53 9.13 22.97 5.53
CA PRO A 53 9.98 23.95 6.21
C PRO A 53 9.79 25.39 5.72
N TRP A 54 9.55 25.56 4.42
CA TRP A 54 9.40 26.90 3.83
C TRP A 54 8.00 27.47 4.00
N VAL A 55 7.00 26.64 4.30
CA VAL A 55 5.68 27.11 4.80
C VAL A 55 5.85 27.71 6.20
N VAL A 56 6.68 27.09 7.06
CA VAL A 56 7.00 27.65 8.39
C VAL A 56 7.74 28.97 8.26
N LYS A 57 8.71 29.06 7.35
CA LYS A 57 9.43 30.30 7.07
C LYS A 57 8.50 31.40 6.57
N ALA A 58 7.59 31.10 5.64
CA ALA A 58 6.62 32.07 5.14
C ALA A 58 5.68 32.56 6.24
N TRP A 59 5.24 31.67 7.13
CA TRP A 59 4.42 32.04 8.28
C TRP A 59 5.17 32.93 9.27
N ALA A 60 6.43 32.62 9.56
CA ALA A 60 7.32 33.44 10.40
C ALA A 60 7.50 34.87 9.85
N GLU A 61 7.61 35.01 8.53
CA GLU A 61 7.72 36.32 7.86
C GLU A 61 6.38 37.09 7.89
N ALA A 62 5.25 36.38 7.76
CA ALA A 62 3.92 36.98 7.84
C ALA A 62 3.54 37.40 9.27
N HIS A 63 4.13 36.75 10.29
CA HIS A 63 3.86 36.98 11.71
C HIS A 63 5.16 37.28 12.46
N PRO A 64 5.76 38.47 12.27
CA PRO A 64 7.07 38.79 12.83
C PRO A 64 7.07 38.94 14.35
N ASP A 65 5.91 39.22 14.96
CA ASP A 65 5.76 39.38 16.41
C ASP A 65 5.97 38.05 17.16
N PRO A 66 6.99 37.93 18.04
CA PRO A 66 7.20 36.75 18.88
C PRO A 66 6.01 36.39 19.78
N GLY A 67 5.15 37.36 20.11
CA GLY A 67 3.94 37.18 20.91
C GLY A 67 2.83 36.41 20.18
N THR A 68 2.93 36.26 18.85
CA THR A 68 1.97 35.48 18.05
C THR A 68 2.48 34.05 17.89
N PRO A 69 1.92 33.04 18.61
CA PRO A 69 2.36 31.66 18.48
C PRO A 69 1.85 31.02 17.18
N PRO A 70 2.58 30.06 16.59
CA PRO A 70 2.02 29.22 15.54
C PRO A 70 0.75 28.51 16.01
N PRO A 71 -0.20 28.21 15.11
CA PRO A 71 -1.44 27.55 15.47
C PRO A 71 -1.18 26.22 16.18
N ARG A 72 -1.93 25.97 17.26
CA ARG A 72 -2.15 24.61 17.76
C ARG A 72 -3.33 24.03 17.00
N ALA A 73 -3.11 22.94 16.28
CA ALA A 73 -4.17 22.30 15.51
C ALA A 73 -4.42 20.89 16.04
N VAL A 74 -5.69 20.55 16.21
CA VAL A 74 -6.12 19.18 16.47
C VAL A 74 -6.22 18.45 15.14
N CYS A 75 -5.21 17.63 14.86
CA CYS A 75 -5.22 16.71 13.75
C CYS A 75 -6.19 15.57 14.02
N ARG A 76 -7.41 15.69 13.48
CA ARG A 76 -8.48 14.69 13.59
C ARG A 76 -8.48 13.72 12.42
N ALA A 77 -9.05 12.55 12.65
CA ALA A 77 -9.38 11.62 11.58
C ALA A 77 -10.16 12.33 10.48
N GLY A 78 -9.69 12.21 9.23
CA GLY A 78 -10.36 12.83 8.08
C GLY A 78 -10.04 14.30 7.79
N GLY A 79 -9.21 14.98 8.59
CA GLY A 79 -8.75 16.34 8.32
C GLY A 79 -7.71 16.46 7.20
N GLY A 80 -7.63 15.47 6.31
CA GLY A 80 -6.61 15.35 5.26
C GLY A 80 -5.19 15.08 5.77
N CYS A 81 -5.07 14.55 6.99
CA CYS A 81 -3.83 13.95 7.46
C CYS A 81 -3.59 12.61 6.74
N TRP A 82 -2.31 12.26 6.55
CA TRP A 82 -1.95 10.94 6.03
C TRP A 82 -2.19 9.82 7.06
N LEU A 83 -2.15 10.14 8.36
CA LEU A 83 -2.51 9.21 9.42
C LEU A 83 -4.04 9.21 9.61
N ALA A 84 -4.66 8.06 9.41
CA ALA A 84 -6.12 7.92 9.39
C ALA A 84 -6.80 8.31 10.71
N THR A 85 -6.18 8.00 11.85
CA THR A 85 -6.68 8.37 13.18
C THR A 85 -6.50 9.85 13.50
N GLY A 86 -5.72 10.57 12.68
CA GLY A 86 -5.14 11.84 13.08
C GLY A 86 -4.03 11.66 14.12
N HIS A 87 -3.33 12.76 14.40
CA HIS A 87 -2.22 12.80 15.35
C HIS A 87 -2.60 13.45 16.69
N GLY A 88 -3.88 13.83 16.87
CA GLY A 88 -4.32 14.58 18.04
C GLY A 88 -3.86 16.05 18.00
N GLU A 89 -3.74 16.68 19.16
CA GLU A 89 -3.22 18.04 19.28
C GLU A 89 -1.71 18.07 19.00
N LEU A 90 -1.30 18.95 18.07
CA LEU A 90 0.11 19.12 17.70
C LEU A 90 0.51 20.59 17.70
N GLY A 91 1.74 20.85 18.16
CA GLY A 91 2.52 22.04 17.83
C GLY A 91 3.54 21.76 16.73
N LEU A 92 4.34 22.77 16.35
CA LEU A 92 5.32 22.72 15.26
C LEU A 92 6.32 21.55 15.40
N LEU A 93 6.86 21.34 16.60
CA LEU A 93 7.80 20.24 16.89
C LEU A 93 7.25 18.86 16.43
N ARG A 94 6.07 18.49 16.94
CA ARG A 94 5.43 17.19 16.66
C ARG A 94 4.85 17.12 15.25
N ALA A 95 4.28 18.21 14.76
CA ALA A 95 3.78 18.30 13.38
C ALA A 95 4.91 18.06 12.37
N THR A 96 6.11 18.58 12.63
CA THR A 96 7.31 18.34 11.83
C THR A 96 7.75 16.88 11.90
N ALA A 97 7.88 16.31 13.11
CA ALA A 97 8.33 14.93 13.31
C ALA A 97 7.46 13.90 12.57
N HIS A 98 6.14 14.07 12.65
CA HIS A 98 5.15 13.19 12.01
C HIS A 98 4.69 13.68 10.63
N SER A 99 5.29 14.76 10.10
CA SER A 99 4.95 15.35 8.80
C SER A 99 3.44 15.60 8.63
N CYS A 100 2.76 16.08 9.67
CA CYS A 100 1.29 16.18 9.72
C CYS A 100 0.70 17.16 8.69
N ASN A 101 0.05 16.66 7.63
CA ASN A 101 -0.53 17.50 6.57
C ASN A 101 -1.54 18.52 7.10
N SER A 102 -2.46 18.11 7.98
CA SER A 102 -3.52 18.98 8.50
C SER A 102 -2.97 20.20 9.24
N TRP A 103 -1.93 20.01 10.05
CA TRP A 103 -1.31 21.12 10.80
C TRP A 103 -0.61 22.10 9.85
N PHE A 104 0.19 21.58 8.90
CA PHE A 104 0.87 22.44 7.91
C PHE A 104 -0.10 23.13 6.96
N LEU A 105 -1.25 22.51 6.65
CA LEU A 105 -2.29 23.15 5.86
C LEU A 105 -2.92 24.32 6.62
N SER A 106 -3.18 24.15 7.92
CA SER A 106 -3.64 25.25 8.78
C SER A 106 -2.66 26.40 8.76
N LEU A 107 -1.35 26.09 8.85
CA LEU A 107 -0.30 27.09 8.78
C LEU A 107 -0.28 27.78 7.40
N ALA A 108 -0.35 27.02 6.31
CA ALA A 108 -0.33 27.57 4.95
C ALA A 108 -1.54 28.48 4.66
N ARG A 109 -2.73 28.14 5.16
CA ARG A 109 -3.94 28.96 4.99
C ARG A 109 -3.85 30.32 5.69
N ASP A 110 -3.02 30.41 6.71
CA ASP A 110 -2.78 31.62 7.49
C ASP A 110 -1.68 32.50 6.87
N VAL A 111 -1.15 32.13 5.70
CA VAL A 111 -0.11 32.90 4.99
C VAL A 111 -0.66 33.40 3.66
N PRO A 112 -0.48 34.69 3.32
CA PRO A 112 -0.79 35.19 1.98
C PRO A 112 -0.12 34.34 0.88
N PRO A 113 -0.85 33.91 -0.18
CA PRO A 113 -0.30 33.03 -1.22
C PRO A 113 0.99 33.54 -1.86
N GLY A 114 1.12 34.86 -2.05
CA GLY A 114 2.34 35.49 -2.57
C GLY A 114 3.56 35.31 -1.67
N LEU A 115 3.38 35.34 -0.34
CA LEU A 115 4.47 35.09 0.61
C LEU A 115 4.87 33.61 0.63
N LEU A 116 3.91 32.69 0.54
CA LEU A 116 4.19 31.25 0.39
C LEU A 116 5.04 30.97 -0.86
N ALA A 117 4.59 31.49 -2.01
CA ALA A 117 5.30 31.31 -3.28
C ALA A 117 6.70 31.96 -3.23
N ALA A 118 6.83 33.16 -2.65
CA ALA A 118 8.11 33.84 -2.50
C ALA A 118 9.09 33.08 -1.60
N ALA A 119 8.63 32.52 -0.48
CA ALA A 119 9.46 31.72 0.42
C ALA A 119 10.01 30.46 -0.26
N LEU A 120 9.17 29.75 -1.03
CA LEU A 120 9.57 28.60 -1.83
C LEU A 120 10.56 29.00 -2.95
N ARG A 121 10.31 30.10 -3.68
CA ARG A 121 11.23 30.58 -4.73
C ARG A 121 12.60 30.97 -4.19
N ARG A 122 12.66 31.66 -3.04
CA ARG A 122 13.95 31.99 -2.38
C ARG A 122 14.74 30.74 -1.98
N ALA A 123 14.06 29.62 -1.76
CA ALA A 123 14.70 28.32 -1.53
C ALA A 123 15.01 27.55 -2.82
N GLY A 124 14.76 28.15 -4.00
CA GLY A 124 15.09 27.59 -5.30
C GLY A 124 14.03 26.67 -5.91
N PHE A 125 12.84 26.58 -5.31
CA PHE A 125 11.71 25.86 -5.88
C PHE A 125 11.16 26.60 -7.11
N LEU A 126 10.81 25.84 -8.14
CA LEU A 126 9.93 26.31 -9.21
C LEU A 126 8.49 26.22 -8.69
N VAL A 127 7.79 27.36 -8.72
CA VAL A 127 6.41 27.48 -8.25
C VAL A 127 5.54 27.97 -9.41
N ARG A 128 4.55 27.18 -9.80
CA ARG A 128 3.48 27.57 -10.72
C ARG A 128 2.38 28.28 -9.93
N GLU A 129 1.95 29.43 -10.42
CA GLU A 129 0.89 30.22 -9.79
C GLU A 129 -0.46 30.04 -10.51
N PRO A 130 -1.59 30.18 -9.79
CA PRO A 130 -1.70 30.46 -8.34
C PRO A 130 -1.30 29.24 -7.49
N LEU A 131 -0.63 29.46 -6.36
CA LEU A 131 -0.21 28.39 -5.45
C LEU A 131 -1.30 28.11 -4.42
N ASP A 132 -1.92 26.94 -4.48
CA ASP A 132 -2.88 26.49 -3.48
C ASP A 132 -2.18 26.05 -2.17
N PRO A 133 -2.75 26.29 -0.97
CA PRO A 133 -2.17 25.85 0.30
C PRO A 133 -1.87 24.34 0.39
N TRP A 134 -2.66 23.48 -0.26
CA TRP A 134 -2.38 22.04 -0.34
C TRP A 134 -1.15 21.73 -1.18
N GLU A 135 -1.00 22.43 -2.30
CA GLU A 135 0.19 22.32 -3.13
C GLU A 135 1.42 22.85 -2.40
N ALA A 136 1.29 23.91 -1.60
CA ALA A 136 2.36 24.50 -0.79
C ALA A 136 2.89 23.56 0.30
N ILE A 137 2.09 22.61 0.80
CA ILE A 137 2.54 21.58 1.76
C ILE A 137 2.98 20.27 1.08
N GLY A 138 2.99 20.24 -0.26
CA GLY A 138 3.34 19.08 -1.05
C GLY A 138 2.27 17.98 -1.03
N SER A 139 0.99 18.35 -0.98
CA SER A 139 -0.16 17.43 -0.94
C SER A 139 -1.28 17.90 -1.88
N GLY A 140 -1.01 17.96 -3.19
CA GLY A 140 -2.02 18.30 -4.22
C GLY A 140 -2.15 17.19 -5.26
N SER A 141 -3.34 17.06 -5.87
CA SER A 141 -3.76 15.98 -6.80
C SER A 141 -2.93 15.85 -8.08
N ARG A 142 -1.94 16.73 -8.28
CA ARG A 142 -1.03 16.67 -9.43
C ARG A 142 0.45 16.78 -9.07
N GLY A 143 0.82 17.09 -7.83
CA GLY A 143 2.21 17.26 -7.36
C GLY A 143 3.11 18.23 -8.14
N ARG A 144 2.68 18.75 -9.30
CA ARG A 144 3.53 19.40 -10.32
C ARG A 144 3.60 20.92 -10.18
N ALA A 145 2.83 21.52 -9.27
CA ALA A 145 2.86 22.97 -9.07
C ALA A 145 4.17 23.43 -8.42
N VAL A 146 4.77 22.59 -7.57
CA VAL A 146 6.02 22.88 -6.88
C VAL A 146 7.05 21.79 -7.18
N SER A 147 8.20 22.18 -7.70
CA SER A 147 9.30 21.25 -8.00
C SER A 147 10.66 21.86 -7.73
N VAL A 148 11.66 21.05 -7.41
CA VAL A 148 13.02 21.50 -7.09
C VAL A 148 14.02 20.46 -7.56
N SER A 149 15.23 20.91 -7.90
CA SER A 149 16.30 19.97 -8.22
C SER A 149 17.00 19.44 -6.96
N PRO A 150 17.46 18.17 -6.94
CA PRO A 150 18.15 17.59 -5.80
C PRO A 150 19.27 18.47 -5.22
N GLY A 151 20.13 19.03 -6.08
CA GLY A 151 21.24 19.87 -5.63
C GLY A 151 20.78 21.19 -4.99
N THR A 152 19.71 21.79 -5.53
CA THR A 152 19.13 23.01 -4.96
C THR A 152 18.45 22.73 -3.62
N LEU A 153 17.75 21.60 -3.51
CA LEU A 153 17.09 21.20 -2.27
C LEU A 153 18.09 20.93 -1.15
N LEU A 154 19.19 20.23 -1.44
CA LEU A 154 20.27 20.00 -0.49
C LEU A 154 20.86 21.32 0.04
N ARG A 155 21.13 22.29 -0.85
CA ARG A 155 21.62 23.62 -0.43
C ARG A 155 20.59 24.37 0.41
N ALA A 156 19.32 24.34 0.03
CA ALA A 156 18.25 24.99 0.80
C ALA A 156 18.12 24.42 2.23
N TYR A 157 18.31 23.11 2.40
CA TYR A 157 18.33 22.49 3.73
C TYR A 157 19.62 22.77 4.51
N ARG A 158 20.78 22.86 3.84
CA ARG A 158 22.01 23.33 4.49
C ARG A 158 21.80 24.74 5.06
N ASP A 159 21.22 25.63 4.27
CA ASP A 159 20.94 27.00 4.71
C ASP A 159 19.92 27.03 5.86
N LEU A 160 18.90 26.16 5.82
CA LEU A 160 17.96 26.00 6.95
C LEU A 160 18.68 25.60 8.25
N VAL A 161 19.69 24.73 8.18
CA VAL A 161 20.46 24.29 9.35
C VAL A 161 21.43 25.38 9.81
N LYS A 162 22.17 26.00 8.88
CA LYS A 162 23.32 26.87 9.18
C LYS A 162 22.98 28.35 9.37
N VAL A 163 21.97 28.85 8.67
CA VAL A 163 21.69 30.30 8.60
C VAL A 163 20.51 30.63 9.51
N PRO A 164 20.72 31.43 10.57
CA PRO A 164 19.62 31.93 11.38
C PRO A 164 18.61 32.70 10.54
N TRP A 165 17.33 32.55 10.83
CA TRP A 165 16.31 33.40 10.20
C TRP A 165 16.39 34.81 10.78
N PRO A 166 16.25 35.86 9.94
CA PRO A 166 16.28 37.24 10.42
C PRO A 166 15.09 37.58 11.33
N VAL A 167 13.99 36.82 11.19
CA VAL A 167 12.76 36.97 11.97
C VAL A 167 12.34 35.58 12.46
N ARG A 168 11.87 35.49 13.70
CA ARG A 168 11.39 34.26 14.34
C ARG A 168 12.37 33.06 14.29
N ASP A 169 13.67 33.26 14.54
CA ASP A 169 14.66 32.16 14.52
C ASP A 169 14.33 31.02 15.50
N GLU A 170 13.59 31.30 16.57
CA GLU A 170 13.09 30.29 17.49
C GLU A 170 12.22 29.23 16.80
N LEU A 171 11.43 29.60 15.78
CA LEU A 171 10.63 28.65 15.00
C LEU A 171 11.50 27.77 14.11
N ARG A 172 12.59 28.31 13.57
CA ARG A 172 13.60 27.52 12.85
C ARG A 172 14.22 26.49 13.78
N ARG A 173 14.60 26.88 15.00
CA ARG A 173 15.18 25.97 16.00
C ARG A 173 14.19 24.88 16.45
N GLU A 174 12.92 25.22 16.63
CA GLU A 174 11.86 24.24 16.93
C GLU A 174 11.63 23.28 15.75
N LEU A 175 11.62 23.78 14.52
CA LEU A 175 11.53 22.97 13.30
C LEU A 175 12.69 21.97 13.20
N LEU A 176 13.94 22.40 13.43
CA LEU A 176 15.10 21.51 13.45
C LEU A 176 15.00 20.47 14.57
N SER A 177 14.50 20.86 15.74
CA SER A 177 14.22 19.94 16.85
C SER A 177 13.14 18.91 16.46
N GLY A 178 12.16 19.32 15.66
CA GLY A 178 11.13 18.45 15.11
C GLY A 178 11.68 17.47 14.07
N MET A 179 12.66 17.88 13.26
CA MET A 179 13.39 16.99 12.35
C MET A 179 14.22 15.95 13.12
N ALA A 180 14.89 16.36 14.21
CA ALA A 180 15.61 15.44 15.09
C ALA A 180 14.65 14.44 15.77
N LEU A 181 13.48 14.90 16.22
CA LEU A 181 12.44 14.03 16.75
C LEU A 181 11.88 13.08 15.68
N GLY A 182 11.78 13.56 14.43
CA GLY A 182 11.40 12.78 13.26
C GLY A 182 12.30 11.57 13.02
N ALA A 183 13.60 11.72 13.27
CA ALA A 183 14.59 10.65 13.20
C ALA A 183 14.46 9.61 14.34
N ARG A 184 13.92 10.03 15.49
CA ARG A 184 13.77 9.16 16.68
C ARG A 184 12.47 8.36 16.66
N GLU A 185 11.35 9.02 16.39
CA GLU A 185 10.02 8.45 16.59
C GLU A 185 9.01 8.87 15.51
N GLY A 186 9.45 9.63 14.51
CA GLY A 186 8.58 10.11 13.44
C GLY A 186 8.73 9.32 12.14
N THR A 187 8.39 10.00 11.04
CA THR A 187 8.45 9.42 9.69
C THR A 187 9.87 9.03 9.24
N GLY A 188 10.91 9.58 9.89
CA GLY A 188 12.31 9.27 9.62
C GLY A 188 12.91 8.17 10.51
N SER A 189 12.12 7.58 11.43
CA SER A 189 12.61 6.62 12.44
C SER A 189 13.29 5.38 11.87
N GLY A 190 12.96 5.00 10.62
CA GLY A 190 13.63 3.91 9.91
C GLY A 190 15.13 4.15 9.66
N LEU A 191 15.64 5.38 9.80
CA LEU A 191 17.06 5.70 9.58
C LEU A 191 18.01 4.98 10.55
N GLY A 192 17.54 4.64 11.75
CA GLY A 192 18.32 3.90 12.75
C GLY A 192 19.24 4.74 13.65
N THR A 193 19.22 6.07 13.53
CA THR A 193 19.99 6.96 14.41
C THR A 193 19.20 8.18 14.90
N ALA A 194 19.34 8.46 16.20
CA ALA A 194 18.65 9.53 16.92
C ALA A 194 19.35 10.91 16.81
N ASP A 195 20.59 10.93 16.31
CA ASP A 195 21.49 12.09 16.34
C ASP A 195 21.47 12.92 15.04
N LEU A 196 20.64 12.54 14.07
CA LEU A 196 20.53 13.21 12.77
C LEU A 196 19.20 13.96 12.64
N LEU A 197 19.19 14.95 11.77
CA LEU A 197 18.00 15.69 11.39
C LEU A 197 17.37 15.00 10.18
N VAL A 198 16.09 14.63 10.25
CA VAL A 198 15.43 13.92 9.14
C VAL A 198 14.14 14.60 8.75
N LYS A 199 13.92 14.73 7.45
CA LYS A 199 12.61 15.06 6.87
C LYS A 199 12.28 14.11 5.74
N THR A 200 11.02 13.71 5.66
CA THR A 200 10.53 12.82 4.60
C THR A 200 9.48 13.51 3.73
N GLY A 201 9.35 13.01 2.50
CA GLY A 201 8.36 13.40 1.51
C GLY A 201 7.82 12.17 0.78
N THR A 202 6.54 12.18 0.39
CA THR A 202 5.96 11.16 -0.48
C THR A 202 5.22 11.88 -1.58
N VAL A 203 5.39 11.42 -2.81
CA VAL A 203 4.75 11.95 -4.02
C VAL A 203 4.18 10.79 -4.82
N ASP A 204 3.32 11.10 -5.80
CA ASP A 204 2.98 10.13 -6.85
C ASP A 204 4.25 9.64 -7.54
N ALA A 205 4.23 8.42 -8.06
CA ALA A 205 5.41 7.82 -8.66
C ALA A 205 6.07 8.75 -9.69
N VAL A 206 7.39 8.96 -9.56
CA VAL A 206 8.16 9.89 -10.41
C VAL A 206 8.16 9.47 -11.88
N ASP A 207 7.91 8.19 -12.17
CA ASP A 207 7.76 7.65 -13.53
C ASP A 207 6.32 7.74 -14.07
N GLY A 208 5.40 8.35 -13.31
CA GLY A 208 4.00 8.50 -13.70
C GLY A 208 3.15 7.25 -13.51
N ALA A 209 3.68 6.17 -12.93
CA ALA A 209 2.91 4.97 -12.66
C ALA A 209 1.77 5.25 -11.65
N VAL A 210 0.54 5.08 -12.14
CA VAL A 210 -0.67 5.34 -11.37
C VAL A 210 -0.78 4.37 -10.17
N SER A 211 -1.21 4.90 -9.01
CA SER A 211 -1.38 4.15 -7.74
C SER A 211 -0.08 3.70 -7.05
N ARG A 212 1.09 4.11 -7.56
CA ARG A 212 2.35 3.99 -6.86
C ARG A 212 2.81 5.35 -6.35
N THR A 213 3.70 5.32 -5.37
CA THR A 213 4.31 6.51 -4.80
C THR A 213 5.82 6.42 -4.92
N SER A 214 6.47 7.57 -4.93
CA SER A 214 7.91 7.67 -4.69
C SER A 214 8.18 8.32 -3.34
N GLY A 215 9.16 7.77 -2.63
CA GLY A 215 9.60 8.22 -1.33
C GLY A 215 10.81 9.13 -1.44
N TRP A 216 10.79 10.24 -0.72
CA TRP A 216 11.94 11.11 -0.52
C TRP A 216 12.34 11.14 0.95
N ALA A 217 13.64 11.11 1.23
CA ALA A 217 14.18 11.31 2.57
C ALA A 217 15.40 12.24 2.51
N LEU A 218 15.38 13.30 3.32
CA LEU A 218 16.50 14.16 3.53
C LEU A 218 17.03 13.96 4.95
N VAL A 219 18.34 13.76 5.06
CA VAL A 219 19.08 13.57 6.29
C VAL A 219 20.18 14.62 6.35
N ALA A 220 20.32 15.32 7.46
CA ALA A 220 21.39 16.27 7.70
C ALA A 220 22.08 15.94 9.03
N ASP A 221 23.40 16.11 9.08
CA ASP A 221 24.05 16.22 10.37
C ASP A 221 23.63 17.52 11.09
N PRO A 222 23.76 17.59 12.43
CA PRO A 222 23.38 18.80 13.17
C PRO A 222 24.19 20.05 12.82
N SER A 223 25.37 19.92 12.20
CA SER A 223 26.18 21.05 11.75
C SER A 223 25.78 21.59 10.36
N GLY A 224 25.03 20.81 9.58
CA GLY A 224 24.70 21.12 8.19
C GLY A 224 25.88 21.00 7.23
N GLU A 225 26.99 20.40 7.64
CA GLU A 225 28.17 20.21 6.78
C GLU A 225 27.96 19.05 5.79
N ARG A 226 27.24 18.02 6.21
CA ARG A 226 26.87 16.87 5.38
C ARG A 226 25.38 16.66 5.35
N LEU A 227 24.86 16.53 4.13
CA LEU A 227 23.46 16.21 3.89
C LEU A 227 23.35 15.09 2.86
N PHE A 228 22.32 14.26 3.02
CA PHE A 228 21.95 13.19 2.11
C PHE A 228 20.49 13.39 1.70
N LEU A 229 20.20 13.23 0.43
CA LEU A 229 18.87 13.22 -0.14
C LEU A 229 18.70 11.90 -0.87
N ALA A 230 17.73 11.11 -0.47
CA ALA A 230 17.41 9.85 -1.10
C ALA A 230 16.05 9.90 -1.80
N LEU A 231 15.99 9.28 -2.98
CA LEU A 231 14.78 8.98 -3.73
C LEU A 231 14.64 7.45 -3.84
N LEU A 232 13.52 6.95 -3.34
CA LEU A 232 13.02 5.60 -3.54
C LEU A 232 11.88 5.64 -4.56
N PRO A 233 12.09 5.22 -5.83
CA PRO A 233 11.12 5.35 -6.91
C PRO A 233 9.79 4.64 -6.63
N ASP A 234 9.83 3.51 -5.92
CA ASP A 234 8.65 2.74 -5.52
C ASP A 234 8.61 2.58 -4.00
N GLY A 235 7.94 3.52 -3.33
CA GLY A 235 7.82 3.52 -1.88
C GLY A 235 7.33 4.83 -1.29
N THR A 236 7.46 4.95 0.03
CA THR A 236 7.07 6.13 0.80
C THR A 236 8.30 6.84 1.34
N GLY A 237 8.14 8.09 1.80
CA GLY A 237 9.24 8.83 2.44
C GLY A 237 9.83 8.12 3.66
N ALA A 238 9.01 7.39 4.41
CA ALA A 238 9.48 6.53 5.51
C ALA A 238 10.31 5.34 4.99
N GLY A 239 9.89 4.73 3.88
CA GLY A 239 10.66 3.70 3.18
C GLY A 239 12.00 4.22 2.65
N ALA A 240 12.03 5.41 2.07
CA ALA A 240 13.25 6.07 1.62
C ALA A 240 14.21 6.36 2.79
N ALA A 241 13.70 6.78 3.95
CA ALA A 241 14.52 7.00 5.14
C ALA A 241 15.13 5.69 5.67
N ALA A 242 14.36 4.60 5.69
CA ALA A 242 14.84 3.29 6.08
C ALA A 242 15.91 2.74 5.11
N ALA A 243 15.66 2.84 3.81
CA ALA A 243 16.60 2.43 2.77
C ALA A 243 17.90 3.24 2.84
N LEU A 244 17.81 4.56 3.07
CA LEU A 244 18.97 5.42 3.28
C LEU A 244 19.74 5.02 4.55
N GLY A 245 19.06 4.74 5.67
CA GLY A 245 19.70 4.28 6.90
C GLY A 245 20.47 2.99 6.72
N ALA A 246 19.90 2.02 5.98
CA ALA A 246 20.61 0.81 5.61
C ALA A 246 21.83 1.09 4.74
N SER A 247 21.72 1.98 3.74
CA SER A 247 22.82 2.32 2.83
C SER A 247 24.00 3.01 3.53
N LEU A 248 23.72 3.77 4.59
CA LEU A 248 24.74 4.49 5.37
C LEU A 248 25.31 3.62 6.51
N GLY A 249 24.88 2.36 6.64
CA GLY A 249 25.28 1.49 7.74
C GLY A 249 24.77 1.95 9.12
N LEU A 250 23.70 2.74 9.15
CA LEU A 250 23.11 3.32 10.37
C LEU A 250 21.99 2.47 10.94
N ALA A 251 21.43 1.56 10.14
CA ALA A 251 20.40 0.64 10.58
C ALA A 251 20.98 -0.38 11.59
N VAL A 252 20.81 -0.09 12.88
CA VAL A 252 21.07 -1.04 13.96
C VAL A 252 19.78 -1.84 14.21
N GLY A 253 19.65 -2.98 13.52
CA GLY A 253 18.52 -3.90 13.65
C GLY A 253 17.39 -3.68 12.63
N ASP A 254 16.55 -4.71 12.47
CA ASP A 254 15.48 -4.79 11.47
C ASP A 254 14.61 -3.53 11.42
N PRO A 255 14.32 -2.98 10.22
CA PRO A 255 13.49 -1.78 10.07
C PRO A 255 12.07 -2.05 10.59
N ARG A 256 11.74 -1.51 11.78
CA ARG A 256 10.36 -1.43 12.25
C ARG A 256 9.57 -0.49 11.33
N PRO A 257 8.45 -0.90 10.74
CA PRO A 257 7.60 0.02 9.99
C PRO A 257 7.08 1.13 10.90
N ALA A 258 7.37 2.38 10.53
CA ALA A 258 6.85 3.58 11.16
C ALA A 258 5.33 3.64 10.93
N GLY A 259 4.59 3.11 11.91
CA GLY A 259 3.14 2.94 11.87
C GLY A 259 2.63 2.07 13.04
N ALA A 260 3.51 1.28 13.66
CA ALA A 260 3.22 0.59 14.91
C ALA A 260 4.08 1.17 16.04
N THR A 261 3.64 2.27 16.65
CA THR A 261 4.04 2.59 18.02
C THR A 261 3.36 1.59 18.97
N GLY A 262 3.81 0.35 18.90
CA GLY A 262 3.57 -0.69 19.89
C GLY A 262 4.94 -1.24 20.24
N GLY A 263 5.58 -0.66 21.25
CA GLY A 263 6.75 -1.29 21.84
C GLY A 263 6.39 -2.74 22.17
N ALA A 264 7.29 -3.66 21.86
CA ALA A 264 7.21 -5.06 22.28
C ALA A 264 7.34 -5.12 23.80
N ARG A 265 6.29 -4.68 24.49
CA ARG A 265 5.93 -5.17 25.81
C ARG A 265 5.20 -6.46 25.53
N THR A 266 5.60 -7.53 26.18
CA THR A 266 4.84 -8.78 26.35
C THR A 266 3.51 -8.58 27.09
N GLY A 267 2.99 -7.34 27.14
CA GLY A 267 1.66 -7.03 27.62
C GLY A 267 0.67 -7.45 26.54
N THR A 268 -0.29 -8.27 26.94
CA THR A 268 -1.49 -8.60 26.19
C THR A 268 -2.00 -7.36 25.46
N HIS A 269 -1.77 -7.27 24.15
CA HIS A 269 -2.30 -6.18 23.35
C HIS A 269 -3.81 -6.22 23.49
N ARG A 270 -4.38 -5.27 24.22
CA ARG A 270 -5.83 -5.17 24.41
C ARG A 270 -6.43 -5.03 23.02
N ARG A 271 -7.03 -6.12 22.54
CA ARG A 271 -7.58 -6.21 21.20
C ARG A 271 -8.67 -5.16 21.07
N ARG A 272 -8.59 -4.34 20.02
CA ARG A 272 -9.68 -3.43 19.68
C ARG A 272 -10.87 -4.28 19.25
N PRO A 273 -12.11 -3.99 19.69
CA PRO A 273 -13.27 -4.65 19.11
C PRO A 273 -13.33 -4.35 17.60
N PRO A 274 -13.76 -5.32 16.76
CA PRO A 274 -13.99 -5.06 15.34
C PRO A 274 -15.04 -3.95 15.18
N PRO A 275 -14.98 -3.15 14.10
CA PRO A 275 -15.94 -2.07 13.88
C PRO A 275 -17.33 -2.65 13.57
N GLU A 276 -18.39 -1.97 14.01
CA GLU A 276 -19.77 -2.38 13.71
C GLU A 276 -20.11 -2.27 12.21
N THR A 277 -19.46 -1.32 11.53
CA THR A 277 -19.52 -1.12 10.08
C THR A 277 -18.13 -1.24 9.50
N VAL A 278 -17.98 -2.07 8.47
CA VAL A 278 -16.73 -2.29 7.76
C VAL A 278 -16.72 -1.47 6.48
N ARG A 279 -15.71 -0.61 6.32
CA ARG A 279 -15.47 0.16 5.10
C ARG A 279 -14.62 -0.67 4.13
N VAL A 280 -15.24 -1.15 3.06
CA VAL A 280 -14.63 -1.99 2.03
C VAL A 280 -14.38 -1.15 0.78
N ARG A 281 -13.11 -0.99 0.38
CA ARG A 281 -12.79 -0.43 -0.93
C ARG A 281 -13.10 -1.48 -2.01
N LEU A 282 -14.07 -1.18 -2.87
CA LEU A 282 -14.51 -2.06 -3.96
C LEU A 282 -13.76 -1.75 -5.26
N LEU A 283 -13.57 -2.76 -6.11
CA LEU A 283 -13.12 -2.61 -7.49
C LEU A 283 -11.72 -1.96 -7.64
N ALA A 284 -10.88 -2.05 -6.61
CA ALA A 284 -9.62 -1.31 -6.54
C ALA A 284 -8.66 -1.60 -7.70
N SER A 285 -8.70 -2.82 -8.27
CA SER A 285 -7.87 -3.22 -9.42
C SER A 285 -8.47 -2.86 -10.78
N LEU A 286 -9.78 -2.60 -10.87
CA LEU A 286 -10.46 -2.38 -12.16
C LEU A 286 -10.46 -0.92 -12.59
N ARG A 287 -10.35 0.03 -11.65
CA ARG A 287 -10.37 1.48 -11.97
C ARG A 287 -11.53 1.86 -12.90
N PRO A 288 -12.78 1.56 -12.51
CA PRO A 288 -13.94 1.77 -13.39
C PRO A 288 -14.14 3.25 -13.70
N SER A 289 -14.49 3.58 -14.95
CA SER A 289 -14.90 4.94 -15.34
C SER A 289 -16.41 5.15 -15.20
N ALA A 290 -17.19 4.08 -15.10
CA ALA A 290 -18.64 4.14 -14.94
C ALA A 290 -19.13 2.99 -14.06
N ILE A 291 -19.97 3.34 -13.07
CA ILE A 291 -20.68 2.38 -12.22
C ILE A 291 -22.15 2.77 -12.24
N THR A 292 -23.03 1.81 -12.43
CA THR A 292 -24.48 1.97 -12.24
C THR A 292 -24.89 1.16 -11.02
N ALA A 293 -25.60 1.77 -10.08
CA ALA A 293 -26.15 1.09 -8.92
C ALA A 293 -27.66 0.95 -9.04
N THR A 294 -28.18 -0.27 -8.88
CA THR A 294 -29.61 -0.59 -8.86
C THR A 294 -30.00 -1.00 -7.45
N ASN A 295 -31.02 -0.36 -6.89
CA ASN A 295 -31.54 -0.68 -5.57
C ASN A 295 -32.33 -1.99 -5.64
N ARG A 296 -31.79 -3.06 -5.06
CA ARG A 296 -32.47 -4.37 -4.91
C ARG A 296 -33.20 -4.50 -3.57
N GLY A 297 -33.06 -3.52 -2.68
CA GLY A 297 -33.81 -3.47 -1.42
C GLY A 297 -35.29 -3.15 -1.64
N ALA A 298 -36.12 -3.50 -0.67
CA ALA A 298 -37.57 -3.27 -0.73
C ALA A 298 -37.94 -1.78 -0.55
N ALA A 299 -37.17 -1.03 0.23
CA ALA A 299 -37.45 0.37 0.55
C ALA A 299 -36.74 1.33 -0.41
N PRO A 300 -37.36 2.49 -0.74
CA PRO A 300 -36.65 3.60 -1.35
C PRO A 300 -35.51 4.09 -0.44
N VAL A 301 -34.38 4.45 -1.04
CA VAL A 301 -33.20 4.92 -0.31
C VAL A 301 -32.69 6.24 -0.85
N ARG A 302 -32.18 7.07 0.05
CA ARG A 302 -31.61 8.37 -0.30
C ARG A 302 -30.33 8.21 -1.11
N ALA A 303 -30.19 9.02 -2.15
CA ALA A 303 -29.00 9.17 -2.95
C ALA A 303 -28.65 10.66 -3.10
N GLU A 304 -27.40 11.01 -2.82
CA GLU A 304 -26.84 12.34 -3.06
C GLU A 304 -25.99 12.28 -4.32
N ALA A 305 -26.32 13.08 -5.33
CA ALA A 305 -25.57 13.16 -6.57
C ALA A 305 -25.67 14.58 -7.15
N GLY A 306 -24.56 15.11 -7.68
CA GLY A 306 -24.56 16.41 -8.37
C GLY A 306 -25.02 17.60 -7.52
N GLY A 307 -24.88 17.54 -6.18
CA GLY A 307 -25.28 18.60 -5.26
C GLY A 307 -26.76 18.57 -4.83
N GLY A 308 -27.54 17.57 -5.25
CA GLY A 308 -28.94 17.39 -4.85
C GLY A 308 -29.22 16.05 -4.18
N GLU A 309 -30.26 16.01 -3.36
CA GLU A 309 -30.82 14.79 -2.77
C GLU A 309 -31.93 14.22 -3.66
N ARG A 310 -31.95 12.90 -3.84
CA ARG A 310 -33.04 12.17 -4.48
C ARG A 310 -33.29 10.82 -3.81
N TRP A 311 -34.41 10.19 -4.13
CA TRP A 311 -34.74 8.85 -3.66
C TRP A 311 -34.67 7.84 -4.80
N VAL A 312 -34.06 6.69 -4.55
CA VAL A 312 -33.98 5.56 -5.47
C VAL A 312 -34.89 4.46 -4.95
N GLY A 313 -36.07 4.30 -5.58
CA GLY A 313 -37.02 3.23 -5.26
C GLY A 313 -36.47 1.83 -5.53
N SER A 314 -37.19 0.80 -5.09
CA SER A 314 -36.87 -0.59 -5.41
C SER A 314 -36.85 -0.82 -6.93
N GLY A 315 -35.82 -1.49 -7.45
CA GLY A 315 -35.57 -1.66 -8.87
C GLY A 315 -35.05 -0.41 -9.60
N GLY A 316 -35.02 0.76 -8.93
CA GLY A 316 -34.50 2.00 -9.50
C GLY A 316 -32.98 1.98 -9.61
N SER A 317 -32.46 2.62 -10.66
CA SER A 317 -31.02 2.70 -10.94
C SER A 317 -30.48 4.12 -10.97
N VAL A 318 -29.22 4.27 -10.59
CA VAL A 318 -28.47 5.53 -10.59
C VAL A 318 -27.08 5.30 -11.14
N ARG A 319 -26.68 6.10 -12.13
CA ARG A 319 -25.28 6.21 -12.55
C ARG A 319 -24.49 6.97 -11.48
N LEU A 320 -23.39 6.37 -11.02
CA LEU A 320 -22.53 6.94 -10.01
C LEU A 320 -21.47 7.83 -10.65
N ALA A 321 -21.26 9.00 -10.05
CA ALA A 321 -20.17 9.91 -10.34
C ALA A 321 -19.37 10.19 -9.07
N ALA A 322 -18.18 10.77 -9.21
CA ALA A 322 -17.41 11.22 -8.05
C ALA A 322 -18.25 12.17 -7.16
N GLY A 323 -18.22 11.95 -5.86
CA GLY A 323 -19.05 12.63 -4.86
C GLY A 323 -20.41 11.96 -4.60
N THR A 324 -20.81 10.94 -5.37
CA THR A 324 -22.10 10.26 -5.15
C THR A 324 -22.10 9.50 -3.82
N ARG A 325 -23.21 9.60 -3.08
CA ARG A 325 -23.45 8.81 -1.86
C ARG A 325 -24.80 8.15 -1.92
N LEU A 326 -24.83 6.85 -1.66
CA LEU A 326 -26.04 6.04 -1.59
C LEU A 326 -26.25 5.58 -0.15
N GLY A 327 -27.47 5.72 0.35
CA GLY A 327 -27.88 5.17 1.64
C GLY A 327 -27.79 3.65 1.70
N ALA A 328 -27.92 3.10 2.91
CA ALA A 328 -27.82 1.67 3.12
C ALA A 328 -28.97 0.92 2.43
N SER A 329 -28.64 -0.02 1.54
CA SER A 329 -29.58 -0.93 0.89
C SER A 329 -28.86 -2.20 0.43
N THR A 330 -29.61 -3.10 -0.22
CA THR A 330 -29.01 -4.07 -1.14
C THR A 330 -28.82 -3.40 -2.50
N TRP A 331 -27.56 -3.24 -2.91
CA TRP A 331 -27.19 -2.61 -4.17
C TRP A 331 -26.62 -3.62 -5.13
N GLU A 332 -27.13 -3.62 -6.36
CA GLU A 332 -26.47 -4.24 -7.50
C GLU A 332 -25.64 -3.18 -8.22
N LEU A 333 -24.32 -3.39 -8.28
CA LEU A 333 -23.36 -2.52 -8.96
C LEU A 333 -22.98 -3.17 -10.29
N SER A 334 -23.39 -2.55 -11.39
CA SER A 334 -22.93 -2.86 -12.74
C SER A 334 -21.73 -1.98 -13.07
N VAL A 335 -20.61 -2.60 -13.44
CA VAL A 335 -19.32 -1.94 -13.61
C VAL A 335 -18.88 -2.01 -15.07
N GLU A 336 -18.93 -0.87 -15.75
CA GLU A 336 -18.48 -0.72 -17.14
C GLU A 336 -17.00 -0.29 -17.18
N PRO A 337 -16.26 -0.66 -18.24
CA PRO A 337 -16.66 -1.47 -19.39
C PRO A 337 -16.58 -3.00 -19.14
N TYR A 338 -16.38 -3.43 -17.89
CA TYR A 338 -16.05 -4.82 -17.57
C TYR A 338 -17.23 -5.80 -17.62
N GLY A 339 -18.47 -5.30 -17.70
CA GLY A 339 -19.68 -6.13 -17.62
C GLY A 339 -19.81 -6.87 -16.29
N LEU A 340 -19.12 -6.39 -15.25
CA LEU A 340 -19.09 -7.02 -13.93
C LEU A 340 -20.32 -6.60 -13.13
N VAL A 341 -20.98 -7.56 -12.51
CA VAL A 341 -22.09 -7.31 -11.59
C VAL A 341 -21.69 -7.74 -10.18
N ARG A 342 -21.92 -6.86 -9.20
CA ARG A 342 -21.74 -7.13 -7.77
C ARG A 342 -23.04 -6.85 -7.03
N VAL A 343 -23.47 -7.75 -6.17
CA VAL A 343 -24.58 -7.44 -5.23
C VAL A 343 -23.98 -7.29 -3.85
N VAL A 344 -24.22 -6.16 -3.20
CA VAL A 344 -23.65 -5.81 -1.90
C VAL A 344 -24.72 -5.26 -0.97
N SER A 345 -24.50 -5.38 0.35
CA SER A 345 -25.37 -4.83 1.38
C SER A 345 -24.64 -3.71 2.11
N GLY A 346 -25.23 -2.52 2.19
CA GLY A 346 -24.65 -1.36 2.87
C GLY A 346 -24.82 -0.05 2.11
N ALA A 347 -24.16 1.00 2.60
CA ALA A 347 -24.11 2.31 1.95
C ALA A 347 -22.91 2.39 0.99
N VAL A 348 -23.03 3.14 -0.11
CA VAL A 348 -21.97 3.25 -1.13
C VAL A 348 -21.55 4.70 -1.30
N GLU A 349 -20.25 4.96 -1.19
CA GLU A 349 -19.64 6.26 -1.45
C GLU A 349 -18.74 6.15 -2.69
N VAL A 350 -18.79 7.14 -3.58
CA VAL A 350 -17.93 7.19 -4.77
C VAL A 350 -17.05 8.43 -4.76
N GLY A 351 -15.73 8.24 -4.86
CA GLY A 351 -14.73 9.30 -4.99
C GLY A 351 -14.05 9.30 -6.36
N SER A 352 -13.30 10.37 -6.64
CA SER A 352 -12.45 10.44 -7.83
C SER A 352 -11.21 9.56 -7.67
N GLY A 353 -10.93 8.75 -8.67
CA GLY A 353 -9.65 8.07 -8.87
C GLY A 353 -8.77 8.80 -9.90
N PRO A 354 -7.56 8.29 -10.17
CA PRO A 354 -6.69 8.83 -11.21
C PRO A 354 -7.28 8.61 -12.62
N GLY A 355 -7.15 9.61 -13.51
CA GLY A 355 -7.49 9.46 -14.93
C GLY A 355 -8.96 9.17 -15.22
N ASP A 356 -9.87 10.03 -14.76
CA ASP A 356 -11.34 9.91 -14.90
C ASP A 356 -11.96 8.61 -14.35
N THR A 357 -11.20 7.87 -13.53
CA THR A 357 -11.67 6.66 -12.87
C THR A 357 -12.40 6.98 -11.58
N LEU A 358 -13.19 6.03 -11.09
CA LEU A 358 -13.98 6.10 -9.88
C LEU A 358 -13.40 5.17 -8.82
N THR A 359 -13.47 5.60 -7.56
CA THR A 359 -13.19 4.77 -6.38
C THR A 359 -14.50 4.54 -5.64
N ALA A 360 -14.89 3.29 -5.43
CA ALA A 360 -16.11 2.95 -4.70
C ALA A 360 -15.75 2.40 -3.31
N VAL A 361 -16.43 2.89 -2.28
CA VAL A 361 -16.30 2.42 -0.90
C VAL A 361 -17.67 2.00 -0.38
N LEU A 362 -17.78 0.74 0.05
CA LEU A 362 -18.95 0.19 0.70
C LEU A 362 -18.80 0.30 2.21
N ALA A 363 -19.79 0.87 2.89
CA ALA A 363 -19.95 0.78 4.34
C ALA A 363 -20.96 -0.34 4.64
N SER A 364 -20.45 -1.54 4.94
CA SER A 364 -21.22 -2.76 5.16
C SER A 364 -21.41 -3.04 6.65
N PRO A 365 -22.57 -3.53 7.11
CA PRO A 365 -22.66 -4.15 8.44
C PRO A 365 -21.59 -5.23 8.62
N LEU A 366 -21.04 -5.33 9.83
CA LEU A 366 -19.95 -6.28 10.13
C LEU A 366 -20.30 -7.72 9.74
N ARG A 367 -21.52 -8.17 10.06
CA ARG A 367 -21.99 -9.53 9.75
C ARG A 367 -22.06 -9.75 8.23
N ASP A 368 -22.69 -8.84 7.50
CA ASP A 368 -22.81 -8.91 6.03
C ASP A 368 -21.45 -8.95 5.35
N TYR A 369 -20.47 -8.19 5.87
CA TYR A 369 -19.09 -8.25 5.38
C TYR A 369 -18.49 -9.64 5.59
N VAL A 370 -18.55 -10.15 6.82
CA VAL A 370 -17.99 -11.47 7.16
C VAL A 370 -18.65 -12.56 6.31
N GLU A 371 -19.97 -12.58 6.18
CA GLU A 371 -20.67 -13.55 5.35
C GLU A 371 -20.30 -13.42 3.86
N GLY A 372 -20.10 -12.19 3.37
CA GLY A 372 -19.60 -11.97 2.01
C GLY A 372 -18.17 -12.49 1.80
N VAL A 373 -17.32 -12.46 2.84
CA VAL A 373 -16.00 -13.10 2.81
C VAL A 373 -16.14 -14.63 2.85
N LEU A 374 -17.01 -15.18 3.70
CA LEU A 374 -17.27 -16.63 3.74
C LEU A 374 -17.71 -17.16 2.37
N ARG A 375 -18.62 -16.47 1.69
CA ARG A 375 -19.07 -16.85 0.33
C ARG A 375 -17.95 -16.78 -0.70
N GLY A 376 -17.03 -15.83 -0.58
CA GLY A 376 -15.94 -15.66 -1.54
C GLY A 376 -14.75 -16.59 -1.30
N GLU A 377 -14.44 -16.90 -0.05
CA GLU A 377 -13.27 -17.66 0.37
C GLU A 377 -13.56 -19.15 0.59
N LEU A 378 -14.76 -19.51 1.05
CA LEU A 378 -15.14 -20.90 1.29
C LEU A 378 -15.98 -21.44 0.14
N ARG A 379 -15.61 -22.66 -0.27
CA ARG A 379 -16.49 -23.58 -1.00
C ARG A 379 -17.60 -24.09 -0.06
N PRO A 380 -18.55 -24.92 -0.52
CA PRO A 380 -19.44 -25.63 0.41
C PRO A 380 -18.59 -26.26 1.52
N ALA A 381 -18.79 -25.78 2.74
CA ALA A 381 -17.94 -26.08 3.88
C ALA A 381 -18.84 -26.34 5.09
N SER A 382 -18.33 -27.12 6.04
CA SER A 382 -19.05 -27.37 7.28
C SER A 382 -19.23 -26.10 8.11
N SER A 383 -20.27 -26.05 8.93
CA SER A 383 -20.57 -24.89 9.80
C SER A 383 -19.37 -24.51 10.67
N ARG A 384 -18.61 -25.49 11.17
CA ARG A 384 -17.38 -25.25 11.95
C ARG A 384 -16.32 -24.46 11.17
N ARG A 385 -16.14 -24.76 9.87
CA ARG A 385 -15.16 -24.04 9.04
C ARG A 385 -15.58 -22.60 8.76
N ALA A 386 -16.88 -22.40 8.59
CA ALA A 386 -17.44 -21.05 8.47
C ALA A 386 -17.23 -20.24 9.76
N GLU A 387 -17.43 -20.86 10.93
CA GLU A 387 -17.18 -20.23 12.25
C GLU A 387 -15.70 -19.88 12.45
N GLU A 388 -14.78 -20.79 12.11
CA GLU A 388 -13.33 -20.55 12.23
C GLU A 388 -12.84 -19.42 11.32
N LEU A 389 -13.28 -19.39 10.05
CA LEU A 389 -12.93 -18.31 9.15
C LEU A 389 -13.56 -16.98 9.59
N ALA A 390 -14.82 -16.99 10.02
CA ALA A 390 -15.48 -15.80 10.56
C ALA A 390 -14.68 -15.24 11.76
N ALA A 391 -14.23 -16.11 12.68
CA ALA A 391 -13.38 -15.70 13.79
C ALA A 391 -12.05 -15.09 13.33
N ALA A 392 -11.40 -15.67 12.32
CA ALA A 392 -10.17 -15.12 11.75
C ALA A 392 -10.39 -13.74 11.11
N VAL A 393 -11.49 -13.54 10.37
CA VAL A 393 -11.86 -12.25 9.77
C VAL A 393 -12.12 -11.19 10.85
N LEU A 394 -12.81 -11.54 11.93
CA LEU A 394 -13.04 -10.62 13.05
C LEU A 394 -11.73 -10.18 13.72
N ARG A 395 -10.79 -11.12 13.94
CA ARG A 395 -9.45 -10.79 14.44
C ARG A 395 -8.65 -9.94 13.44
N TYR A 396 -8.81 -10.18 12.14
CA TYR A 396 -8.18 -9.37 11.10
C TYR A 396 -8.64 -7.91 11.18
N LEU A 397 -9.96 -7.69 11.28
CA LEU A 397 -10.54 -6.34 11.40
C LEU A 397 -10.16 -5.65 12.72
N ALA A 398 -10.03 -6.40 13.81
CA ALA A 398 -9.56 -5.88 15.10
C ALA A 398 -8.14 -5.30 15.04
N ARG A 399 -7.34 -5.63 14.02
CA ARG A 399 -6.01 -5.03 13.80
C ARG A 399 -6.07 -3.61 13.22
N GLY A 400 -7.26 -3.16 12.81
CA GLY A 400 -7.51 -1.81 12.32
C GLY A 400 -7.37 -1.65 10.80
N PRO A 401 -7.53 -0.41 10.31
CA PRO A 401 -7.66 -0.15 8.88
C PRO A 401 -6.41 -0.49 8.05
N ARG A 402 -6.63 -1.05 6.85
CA ARG A 402 -5.56 -1.49 5.93
C ARG A 402 -5.29 -0.50 4.81
N HIS A 403 -6.23 0.40 4.50
CA HIS A 403 -6.13 1.34 3.38
C HIS A 403 -6.37 2.79 3.79
N GLY A 404 -5.73 3.23 4.88
CA GLY A 404 -5.95 4.56 5.41
C GLY A 404 -7.32 4.62 6.09
N ARG A 405 -8.35 5.12 5.38
CA ARG A 405 -9.71 5.25 5.94
C ARG A 405 -10.56 4.00 5.76
N GLU A 406 -10.24 3.16 4.79
CA GLU A 406 -10.97 1.90 4.58
C GLU A 406 -10.34 0.77 5.38
N ASP A 407 -11.21 -0.03 5.99
CA ASP A 407 -10.79 -1.15 6.81
C ASP A 407 -10.09 -2.20 5.95
N VAL A 408 -10.62 -2.47 4.76
CA VAL A 408 -10.22 -3.54 3.86
C VAL A 408 -10.52 -3.19 2.40
N CYS A 409 -10.07 -4.02 1.46
CA CYS A 409 -10.54 -4.01 0.08
C CYS A 409 -11.10 -5.37 -0.33
N ASP A 410 -11.75 -5.43 -1.49
CA ASP A 410 -12.35 -6.66 -2.04
C ASP A 410 -11.37 -7.53 -2.85
N LEU A 411 -10.07 -7.25 -2.76
CA LEU A 411 -9.02 -8.03 -3.41
C LEU A 411 -8.48 -9.13 -2.48
N VAL A 412 -7.97 -10.20 -3.09
CA VAL A 412 -7.37 -11.37 -2.43
C VAL A 412 -6.21 -11.08 -1.48
N HIS A 413 -5.70 -9.85 -1.40
CA HIS A 413 -4.67 -9.47 -0.43
C HIS A 413 -5.26 -9.10 0.95
N CYS A 414 -6.53 -8.68 1.00
CA CYS A 414 -7.28 -8.50 2.24
C CYS A 414 -8.18 -9.71 2.47
N ALA A 415 -9.18 -9.85 1.62
CA ALA A 415 -10.15 -10.92 1.63
C ALA A 415 -10.86 -10.95 0.28
N ARG A 416 -11.17 -12.14 -0.22
CA ARG A 416 -12.10 -12.30 -1.34
C ARG A 416 -13.52 -12.05 -0.84
N PHE A 417 -13.98 -10.82 -1.00
CA PHE A 417 -15.33 -10.41 -0.60
C PHE A 417 -16.30 -10.56 -1.78
N ALA A 418 -17.21 -11.53 -1.74
CA ALA A 418 -18.22 -11.73 -2.79
C ALA A 418 -19.47 -10.83 -2.63
N GLY A 419 -19.74 -10.36 -1.41
CA GLY A 419 -21.04 -9.74 -1.10
C GLY A 419 -22.17 -10.76 -1.23
N LEU A 420 -23.36 -10.31 -1.62
CA LEU A 420 -24.57 -11.13 -1.87
C LEU A 420 -24.67 -11.64 -3.31
N GLY A 421 -23.74 -11.23 -4.18
CA GLY A 421 -23.81 -11.44 -5.61
C GLY A 421 -23.15 -12.73 -6.09
N PRO A 422 -23.13 -12.94 -7.41
CA PRO A 422 -22.37 -14.02 -8.02
C PRO A 422 -20.88 -13.89 -7.71
N ASP A 423 -20.16 -15.00 -7.81
CA ASP A 423 -18.72 -15.01 -7.57
C ASP A 423 -17.99 -14.23 -8.68
N VAL A 424 -16.80 -13.70 -8.37
CA VAL A 424 -15.99 -12.96 -9.34
C VAL A 424 -14.65 -13.66 -9.49
N SER A 425 -14.29 -13.98 -10.73
CA SER A 425 -12.95 -14.46 -11.06
C SER A 425 -12.13 -13.36 -11.73
N TRP A 426 -10.82 -13.44 -11.53
CA TRP A 426 -9.85 -12.49 -12.04
C TRP A 426 -8.90 -13.21 -12.99
N PRO A 427 -9.29 -13.46 -14.26
CA PRO A 427 -8.42 -14.10 -15.24
C PRO A 427 -7.12 -13.32 -15.49
N ALA A 428 -7.11 -12.00 -15.29
CA ALA A 428 -5.92 -11.17 -15.38
C ALA A 428 -5.93 -10.07 -14.30
N ALA A 429 -4.81 -9.35 -14.16
CA ALA A 429 -4.68 -8.23 -13.20
C ALA A 429 -5.79 -7.18 -13.33
N GLU A 430 -6.17 -6.86 -14.56
CA GLU A 430 -7.12 -5.79 -14.91
C GLU A 430 -8.41 -6.32 -15.54
N ARG A 431 -8.63 -7.64 -15.50
CA ARG A 431 -9.82 -8.27 -16.09
C ARG A 431 -10.50 -9.12 -15.03
N ALA A 432 -11.74 -8.78 -14.74
CA ALA A 432 -12.64 -9.58 -13.91
C ALA A 432 -13.82 -10.05 -14.75
N ARG A 433 -14.41 -11.17 -14.36
CA ARG A 433 -15.69 -11.64 -14.90
C ARG A 433 -16.56 -12.18 -13.78
N THR A 434 -17.86 -11.98 -13.94
CA THR A 434 -18.86 -12.63 -13.10
C THR A 434 -18.91 -14.12 -13.44
N GLU A 435 -18.70 -14.96 -12.45
CA GLU A 435 -18.94 -16.40 -12.51
C GLU A 435 -20.41 -16.67 -12.11
N GLY A 436 -20.89 -17.90 -12.19
CA GLY A 436 -22.29 -18.24 -11.84
C GLY A 436 -22.69 -17.89 -10.39
N ALA A 437 -23.87 -18.35 -9.97
CA ALA A 437 -24.33 -18.17 -8.59
C ALA A 437 -23.26 -18.59 -7.58
N ALA A 438 -23.01 -17.75 -6.57
CA ALA A 438 -21.99 -18.03 -5.57
C ALA A 438 -22.35 -19.31 -4.79
N GLY A 439 -21.58 -20.38 -5.00
CA GLY A 439 -21.76 -21.67 -4.31
C GLY A 439 -21.24 -21.67 -2.86
N GLY A 440 -21.28 -20.53 -2.18
CA GLY A 440 -20.76 -20.36 -0.82
C GLY A 440 -21.65 -21.03 0.24
N PRO A 441 -21.17 -21.16 1.49
CA PRO A 441 -21.99 -21.65 2.58
C PRO A 441 -23.22 -20.75 2.80
N ALA A 442 -24.29 -21.34 3.34
CA ALA A 442 -25.46 -20.59 3.78
C ALA A 442 -25.06 -19.50 4.79
N ALA A 443 -25.91 -18.47 4.91
CA ALA A 443 -25.73 -17.42 5.91
C ALA A 443 -25.50 -18.02 7.31
N LEU A 444 -24.64 -17.39 8.10
CA LEU A 444 -24.39 -17.86 9.46
C LEU A 444 -25.68 -17.67 10.25
N LEU A 445 -26.18 -18.72 10.89
CA LEU A 445 -27.26 -18.59 11.87
C LEU A 445 -26.74 -17.84 13.10
N ASP A 446 -27.63 -17.22 13.88
CA ASP A 446 -27.25 -16.40 15.05
C ASP A 446 -26.37 -17.16 16.04
N ALA A 447 -26.69 -18.43 16.31
CA ALA A 447 -25.88 -19.26 17.19
C ALA A 447 -24.46 -19.50 16.65
N ALA A 448 -24.28 -19.63 15.34
CA ALA A 448 -22.96 -19.79 14.71
C ALA A 448 -22.19 -18.46 14.71
N TRP A 449 -22.88 -17.33 14.49
CA TRP A 449 -22.30 -16.00 14.60
C TRP A 449 -21.76 -15.71 16.01
N GLU A 450 -22.53 -16.02 17.06
CA GLU A 450 -22.07 -15.83 18.43
C GLU A 450 -20.90 -16.75 18.80
N ARG A 451 -20.88 -18.00 18.30
CA ARG A 451 -19.70 -18.87 18.43
C ARG A 451 -18.48 -18.30 17.72
N ALA A 452 -18.62 -17.77 16.51
CA ALA A 452 -17.53 -17.13 15.79
C ALA A 452 -16.98 -15.89 16.54
N ARG A 453 -17.86 -15.10 17.17
CA ARG A 453 -17.46 -13.96 18.02
C ARG A 453 -16.71 -14.40 19.28
N ALA A 454 -17.21 -15.45 19.95
CA ALA A 454 -16.53 -16.03 21.12
C ALA A 454 -15.13 -16.54 20.73
N LEU A 455 -15.03 -17.31 19.64
CA LEU A 455 -13.76 -17.77 19.09
C LEU A 455 -12.83 -16.59 18.74
N ALA A 456 -13.34 -15.51 18.15
CA ALA A 456 -12.53 -14.34 17.81
C ALA A 456 -11.91 -13.63 19.03
N ALA A 457 -12.56 -13.73 20.19
CA ALA A 457 -12.05 -13.16 21.44
C ALA A 457 -10.81 -13.92 21.97
N GLU A 458 -10.70 -15.20 21.64
CA GLU A 458 -9.55 -16.05 21.99
C GLU A 458 -8.33 -15.78 21.09
N ASP A 459 -7.16 -16.22 21.55
CA ASP A 459 -5.95 -16.22 20.74
C ASP A 459 -6.03 -17.21 19.56
N GLY A 460 -5.46 -16.83 18.42
CA GLY A 460 -5.47 -17.67 17.24
C GLY A 460 -5.21 -16.88 15.95
N PRO A 461 -5.22 -17.56 14.79
CA PRO A 461 -4.86 -16.95 13.53
C PRO A 461 -5.86 -15.85 13.15
N TRP A 462 -5.31 -14.79 12.57
CA TRP A 462 -6.06 -13.67 11.98
C TRP A 462 -5.83 -13.56 10.47
N LEU A 463 -4.92 -14.36 9.92
CA LEU A 463 -4.68 -14.54 8.49
C LEU A 463 -5.17 -15.92 8.08
N TRP A 464 -5.46 -16.09 6.80
CA TRP A 464 -5.89 -17.38 6.23
C TRP A 464 -5.38 -17.56 4.81
N SER A 465 -5.29 -18.81 4.36
CA SER A 465 -4.87 -19.16 3.01
C SER A 465 -5.73 -20.31 2.49
N SER A 466 -5.95 -20.36 1.17
CA SER A 466 -6.77 -21.41 0.57
C SER A 466 -6.26 -22.81 0.86
N ASP A 467 -4.94 -23.06 0.70
CA ASP A 467 -4.31 -24.34 1.02
C ASP A 467 -2.87 -24.09 1.50
N CYS A 468 -2.48 -24.63 2.65
CA CYS A 468 -1.11 -24.53 3.17
C CYS A 468 -0.15 -25.52 2.50
N GLY A 469 -0.66 -26.53 1.79
CA GLY A 469 0.11 -27.61 1.18
C GLY A 469 0.78 -28.56 2.19
N GLY A 470 0.30 -28.56 3.45
CA GLY A 470 0.90 -29.32 4.56
C GLY A 470 2.17 -28.71 5.15
N GLU A 471 2.51 -27.49 4.76
CA GLU A 471 3.66 -26.77 5.30
C GLU A 471 3.29 -25.28 5.41
N PRO A 472 2.63 -24.87 6.51
CA PRO A 472 2.32 -23.45 6.72
C PRO A 472 3.59 -22.60 6.83
N LEU A 473 3.46 -21.31 6.54
CA LEU A 473 4.52 -20.31 6.61
C LEU A 473 4.20 -19.26 7.68
N SER A 474 5.24 -18.59 8.18
CA SER A 474 5.10 -17.45 9.08
C SER A 474 4.92 -16.15 8.30
N GLU A 475 4.45 -15.10 8.97
CA GLU A 475 4.33 -13.77 8.35
C GLU A 475 5.69 -13.29 7.84
N ARG A 476 6.74 -13.45 8.66
CA ARG A 476 8.11 -13.07 8.28
C ARG A 476 8.57 -13.83 7.04
N ALA A 477 8.27 -15.12 6.93
CA ALA A 477 8.68 -15.92 5.79
C ALA A 477 8.11 -15.41 4.46
N VAL A 478 6.89 -14.87 4.47
CA VAL A 478 6.22 -14.41 3.24
C VAL A 478 6.49 -12.93 2.95
N TRP A 479 6.45 -12.08 3.97
CA TRP A 479 6.45 -10.62 3.80
C TRP A 479 7.71 -9.93 4.32
N GLY A 480 8.66 -10.67 4.88
CA GLY A 480 9.86 -10.11 5.50
C GLY A 480 9.62 -9.38 6.82
N ARG A 481 8.39 -9.43 7.35
CA ARG A 481 7.96 -8.76 8.57
C ARG A 481 6.84 -9.52 9.26
N GLY A 482 6.58 -9.20 10.52
CA GLY A 482 5.54 -9.85 11.32
C GLY A 482 6.09 -10.99 12.17
N GLU A 483 5.20 -11.86 12.61
CA GLU A 483 5.55 -13.01 13.45
C GLU A 483 6.44 -14.01 12.71
N THR A 484 7.39 -14.59 13.44
CA THR A 484 8.28 -15.66 12.95
C THR A 484 7.71 -17.04 13.22
N THR A 485 6.75 -17.14 14.13
CA THR A 485 6.09 -18.38 14.52
C THR A 485 5.23 -18.92 13.39
N VAL A 486 5.34 -20.22 13.16
CA VAL A 486 4.49 -20.97 12.24
C VAL A 486 3.47 -21.72 13.07
N THR A 487 2.18 -21.47 12.85
CA THR A 487 1.12 -22.30 13.45
C THR A 487 0.97 -23.58 12.63
N PRO A 488 1.21 -24.77 13.21
CA PRO A 488 0.99 -26.03 12.50
C PRO A 488 -0.46 -26.13 12.03
N CYS A 489 -0.66 -26.73 10.85
CA CYS A 489 -1.99 -26.93 10.32
C CYS A 489 -2.59 -28.23 10.92
N PRO A 490 -3.65 -28.17 11.72
CA PRO A 490 -4.25 -29.39 12.29
C PRO A 490 -4.91 -30.28 11.20
N ARG A 491 -5.16 -29.74 10.01
CA ARG A 491 -5.76 -30.46 8.88
C ARG A 491 -4.74 -31.21 8.02
N HIS A 492 -3.48 -30.75 8.03
CA HIS A 492 -2.42 -31.26 7.16
C HIS A 492 -1.15 -31.45 7.99
N PRO A 493 -1.02 -32.59 8.68
CA PRO A 493 0.12 -32.85 9.56
C PRO A 493 1.43 -33.05 8.79
N ALA A 494 1.35 -33.32 7.48
CA ALA A 494 2.50 -33.51 6.61
C ALA A 494 2.27 -32.83 5.23
N PRO A 495 3.35 -32.50 4.50
CA PRO A 495 3.26 -32.03 3.11
C PRO A 495 2.46 -32.97 2.22
N ARG A 496 1.67 -32.39 1.30
CA ARG A 496 0.75 -33.12 0.43
C ARG A 496 1.17 -33.05 -1.02
N ALA A 497 1.29 -34.20 -1.69
CA ALA A 497 1.72 -34.28 -3.08
C ALA A 497 0.66 -33.68 -4.02
N GLU A 498 -0.62 -33.85 -3.72
CA GLU A 498 -1.75 -33.31 -4.49
C GLU A 498 -1.86 -31.78 -4.42
N SER A 499 -1.25 -31.16 -3.39
CA SER A 499 -1.15 -29.70 -3.28
C SER A 499 0.05 -29.14 -4.04
N ALA A 500 0.90 -29.99 -4.63
CA ALA A 500 2.01 -29.52 -5.46
C ALA A 500 1.48 -28.94 -6.77
N TRP A 501 2.08 -27.85 -7.23
CA TRP A 501 1.75 -27.23 -8.51
C TRP A 501 3.01 -26.98 -9.32
N SER A 502 2.83 -27.00 -10.64
CA SER A 502 3.84 -26.64 -11.63
C SER A 502 3.24 -25.65 -12.63
N ARG A 503 4.01 -24.63 -13.00
CA ARG A 503 3.65 -23.63 -14.01
C ARG A 503 4.83 -23.42 -14.95
N THR A 504 4.54 -23.19 -16.22
CA THR A 504 5.54 -22.74 -17.19
C THR A 504 5.40 -21.25 -17.40
N TRP A 505 6.49 -20.51 -17.30
CA TRP A 505 6.56 -19.08 -17.55
C TRP A 505 7.40 -18.83 -18.82
N PRO A 506 6.76 -18.51 -19.95
CA PRO A 506 7.47 -18.18 -21.19
C PRO A 506 8.39 -16.98 -21.02
N GLU A 507 9.53 -16.98 -21.71
CA GLU A 507 10.53 -15.91 -21.62
C GLU A 507 9.94 -14.52 -21.96
N ALA A 508 9.15 -14.43 -23.04
CA ALA A 508 8.48 -13.18 -23.44
C ALA A 508 7.53 -12.63 -22.36
N ALA A 509 6.90 -13.49 -21.58
CA ALA A 509 6.01 -13.06 -20.51
C ALA A 509 6.79 -12.57 -19.28
N LEU A 510 7.95 -13.18 -19.00
CA LEU A 510 8.86 -12.70 -17.96
C LEU A 510 9.48 -11.37 -18.35
N GLU A 511 9.91 -11.20 -19.60
CA GLU A 511 10.39 -9.92 -20.11
C GLU A 511 9.34 -8.83 -19.97
N LYS A 512 8.08 -9.11 -20.34
CA LYS A 512 6.96 -8.19 -20.10
C LYS A 512 6.77 -7.86 -18.62
N ALA A 513 6.87 -8.84 -17.73
CA ALA A 513 6.66 -8.67 -16.29
C ALA A 513 7.77 -7.87 -15.59
N PHE A 514 9.01 -7.95 -16.09
CA PHE A 514 10.18 -7.34 -15.45
C PHE A 514 10.84 -6.21 -16.27
N GLY A 515 10.36 -5.96 -17.50
CA GLY A 515 10.85 -4.92 -18.41
C GLY A 515 12.19 -5.23 -19.06
N SER A 516 12.69 -6.47 -18.95
CA SER A 516 13.99 -6.91 -19.48
C SER A 516 14.06 -8.44 -19.50
N GLU A 517 14.91 -9.00 -20.36
CA GLU A 517 15.22 -10.43 -20.40
C GLU A 517 15.59 -10.97 -19.01
N VAL A 518 14.96 -12.07 -18.60
CA VAL A 518 15.23 -12.76 -17.33
C VAL A 518 16.22 -13.90 -17.55
N THR A 519 17.47 -13.68 -17.15
CA THR A 519 18.56 -14.64 -17.31
C THR A 519 18.62 -15.65 -16.16
N GLY A 520 18.03 -15.34 -15.01
CA GLY A 520 18.05 -16.21 -13.84
C GLY A 520 16.89 -16.02 -12.88
N LEU A 521 16.33 -17.14 -12.41
CA LEU A 521 15.34 -17.21 -11.34
C LEU A 521 15.80 -18.23 -10.30
N THR A 522 15.91 -17.80 -9.04
CA THR A 522 16.21 -18.71 -7.92
C THR A 522 15.37 -18.39 -6.70
N SER A 523 15.00 -19.43 -5.95
CA SER A 523 14.41 -19.27 -4.63
C SER A 523 15.53 -19.11 -3.62
N VAL A 524 15.48 -18.06 -2.81
CA VAL A 524 16.49 -17.77 -1.78
C VAL A 524 15.81 -17.53 -0.44
N THR A 525 16.40 -18.05 0.63
CA THR A 525 15.96 -17.75 2.00
C THR A 525 17.00 -16.87 2.66
N LYS A 526 16.58 -15.71 3.15
CA LYS A 526 17.45 -14.76 3.87
C LYS A 526 16.78 -14.35 5.16
N ASP A 527 17.43 -14.59 6.30
CA ASP A 527 16.92 -14.24 7.64
C ASP A 527 15.49 -14.76 7.91
N GLY A 528 15.22 -15.99 7.43
CA GLY A 528 13.93 -16.65 7.51
C GLY A 528 12.87 -16.16 6.51
N VAL A 529 13.20 -15.19 5.65
CA VAL A 529 12.34 -14.66 4.58
C VAL A 529 12.55 -15.44 3.30
N ARG A 530 11.48 -15.96 2.70
CA ARG A 530 11.52 -16.57 1.37
C ARG A 530 11.40 -15.48 0.31
N LEU A 531 12.42 -15.39 -0.54
CA LEU A 531 12.53 -14.41 -1.60
C LEU A 531 12.74 -15.14 -2.93
N THR A 532 12.34 -14.51 -4.03
CA THR A 532 12.77 -14.92 -5.37
C THR A 532 13.78 -13.93 -5.88
N ARG A 533 14.97 -14.41 -6.20
CA ARG A 533 15.99 -13.61 -6.88
C ARG A 533 15.76 -13.69 -8.38
N VAL A 534 15.50 -12.53 -8.97
CA VAL A 534 15.30 -12.34 -10.41
C VAL A 534 16.52 -11.63 -10.98
N GLN A 535 17.16 -12.22 -11.99
CA GLN A 535 18.30 -11.65 -12.69
C GLN A 535 17.87 -11.14 -14.08
N THR A 536 18.10 -9.86 -14.35
CA THR A 536 17.73 -9.17 -15.59
C THR A 536 18.84 -8.21 -16.01
N GLY A 537 19.29 -8.23 -17.27
CA GLY A 537 20.24 -7.24 -17.80
C GLY A 537 21.49 -7.00 -16.94
N GLY A 538 22.04 -8.06 -16.32
CA GLY A 538 23.20 -7.98 -15.43
C GLY A 538 22.92 -7.50 -14.00
N ARG A 539 21.66 -7.23 -13.63
CA ARG A 539 21.24 -6.86 -12.28
C ARG A 539 20.44 -7.99 -11.62
N ALA A 540 20.52 -8.10 -10.30
CA ALA A 540 19.69 -9.00 -9.51
C ALA A 540 18.76 -8.20 -8.60
N ARG A 541 17.51 -8.65 -8.46
CA ARG A 541 16.51 -8.10 -7.53
C ARG A 541 15.92 -9.24 -6.71
N GLU A 542 15.72 -9.01 -5.42
CA GLU A 542 15.08 -9.99 -4.53
C GLU A 542 13.66 -9.54 -4.21
N LEU A 543 12.68 -10.39 -4.53
CA LEU A 543 11.27 -10.06 -4.42
C LEU A 543 10.58 -10.99 -3.42
N VAL A 544 9.80 -10.43 -2.51
CA VAL A 544 8.84 -11.19 -1.69
C VAL A 544 7.68 -11.69 -2.55
N PHE A 545 6.97 -12.71 -2.05
CA PHE A 545 5.88 -13.40 -2.76
C PHE A 545 4.87 -12.43 -3.40
N ASP A 546 4.33 -11.49 -2.64
CA ASP A 546 3.29 -10.58 -3.13
C ASP A 546 3.78 -9.66 -4.25
N THR A 547 5.04 -9.21 -4.20
CA THR A 547 5.63 -8.37 -5.24
C THR A 547 5.86 -9.19 -6.51
N LEU A 548 6.44 -10.38 -6.37
CA LEU A 548 6.61 -11.30 -7.50
C LEU A 548 5.27 -11.63 -8.15
N ARG A 549 4.26 -11.99 -7.35
CA ARG A 549 2.92 -12.35 -7.83
C ARG A 549 2.27 -11.21 -8.59
N ARG A 550 2.37 -9.96 -8.11
CA ARG A 550 1.82 -8.78 -8.81
C ARG A 550 2.50 -8.52 -10.15
N ASN A 551 3.83 -8.61 -10.21
CA ASN A 551 4.57 -8.41 -11.46
C ASN A 551 4.13 -9.45 -12.51
N LEU A 552 4.04 -10.72 -12.11
CA LEU A 552 3.62 -11.81 -12.99
C LEU A 552 2.14 -11.70 -13.40
N ALA A 553 1.26 -11.23 -12.53
CA ALA A 553 -0.17 -11.16 -12.81
C ALA A 553 -0.53 -10.27 -14.01
N GLN A 554 0.29 -9.26 -14.32
CA GLN A 554 0.11 -8.40 -15.48
C GLN A 554 0.41 -9.10 -16.81
N ALA A 555 1.35 -10.06 -16.80
CA ALA A 555 1.76 -10.79 -18.00
C ALA A 555 1.06 -12.15 -18.15
N LEU A 556 0.87 -12.85 -17.03
CA LEU A 556 0.46 -14.27 -16.99
C LEU A 556 -0.82 -14.52 -16.19
N GLY A 557 -1.41 -13.48 -15.58
CA GLY A 557 -2.60 -13.60 -14.73
C GLY A 557 -2.31 -14.10 -13.31
N TRP A 558 -3.32 -14.05 -12.45
CA TRP A 558 -3.16 -14.29 -11.00
C TRP A 558 -2.84 -15.74 -10.60
N ASP A 559 -3.10 -16.70 -11.48
CA ASP A 559 -2.83 -18.13 -11.25
C ASP A 559 -1.41 -18.54 -11.71
N ALA A 560 -0.64 -17.61 -12.29
CA ALA A 560 0.75 -17.84 -12.68
C ALA A 560 1.66 -18.19 -11.49
N LEU A 561 1.33 -17.65 -10.31
CA LEU A 561 2.00 -17.95 -9.05
C LEU A 561 0.96 -18.18 -7.94
N PRO A 562 0.47 -19.43 -7.79
CA PRO A 562 -0.58 -19.76 -6.83
C PRO A 562 -0.18 -19.56 -5.36
N ALA A 563 1.09 -19.79 -5.04
CA ALA A 563 1.68 -19.71 -3.71
C ALA A 563 3.19 -19.36 -3.80
N PRO A 564 3.89 -19.07 -2.69
CA PRO A 564 5.34 -18.91 -2.71
C PRO A 564 6.04 -20.11 -3.39
N PRO A 565 6.93 -19.87 -4.38
CA PRO A 565 7.55 -20.95 -5.15
C PRO A 565 8.64 -21.64 -4.33
N ASP A 566 8.75 -22.96 -4.50
CA ASP A 566 9.80 -23.77 -3.87
C ASP A 566 11.03 -23.86 -4.78
N SER A 567 10.85 -23.95 -6.10
CA SER A 567 11.96 -24.11 -7.06
C SER A 567 11.66 -23.53 -8.45
N PHE A 568 12.75 -23.27 -9.18
CA PHE A 568 12.76 -22.78 -10.56
C PHE A 568 13.71 -23.65 -11.37
N GLU A 569 13.32 -23.98 -12.59
CA GLU A 569 14.12 -24.78 -13.53
C GLU A 569 14.09 -24.09 -14.90
N ARG A 570 15.26 -23.76 -15.45
CA ARG A 570 15.37 -23.16 -16.79
C ARG A 570 14.93 -24.18 -17.84
N ARG A 571 14.15 -23.71 -18.82
CA ARG A 571 13.75 -24.45 -20.03
C ARG A 571 14.21 -23.66 -21.27
N PRO A 572 14.24 -24.29 -22.46
CA PRO A 572 14.64 -23.61 -23.70
C PRO A 572 13.82 -22.35 -24.01
N ASP A 573 12.54 -22.32 -23.65
CA ASP A 573 11.56 -21.28 -23.96
C ASP A 573 11.08 -20.49 -22.73
N GLY A 574 11.74 -20.66 -21.57
CA GLY A 574 11.36 -19.98 -20.33
C GLY A 574 11.76 -20.74 -19.08
N TRP A 575 10.83 -20.84 -18.12
CA TRP A 575 11.08 -21.46 -16.82
C TRP A 575 9.92 -22.36 -16.38
N THR A 576 10.25 -23.51 -15.81
CA THR A 576 9.29 -24.30 -15.01
C THR A 576 9.41 -23.90 -13.55
N VAL A 577 8.29 -23.51 -12.94
CA VAL A 577 8.22 -23.08 -11.55
C VAL A 577 7.35 -24.04 -10.77
N ARG A 578 7.84 -24.48 -9.63
CA ARG A 578 7.14 -25.44 -8.78
C ARG A 578 6.97 -24.89 -7.37
N GLY A 579 5.86 -25.27 -6.75
CA GLY A 579 5.60 -24.98 -5.36
C GLY A 579 4.49 -25.87 -4.83
N ARG A 580 3.93 -25.48 -3.69
CA ARG A 580 2.82 -26.19 -3.06
C ARG A 580 1.81 -25.25 -2.42
N GLY A 581 0.61 -25.75 -2.22
CA GLY A 581 -0.50 -25.02 -1.63
C GLY A 581 -1.04 -23.92 -2.55
N ARG A 582 -1.87 -23.05 -1.98
CA ARG A 582 -2.53 -21.94 -2.67
C ARG A 582 -2.78 -20.78 -1.71
N GLY A 583 -2.41 -19.59 -2.13
CA GLY A 583 -2.33 -18.39 -1.30
C GLY A 583 -0.97 -18.27 -0.59
N HIS A 584 -0.89 -17.40 0.41
CA HIS A 584 0.37 -17.12 1.11
C HIS A 584 0.77 -18.18 2.15
N ARG A 585 -0.09 -19.16 2.45
CA ARG A 585 0.14 -20.27 3.41
C ARG A 585 0.34 -19.85 4.88
N VAL A 586 -0.10 -18.64 5.25
CA VAL A 586 0.01 -18.10 6.61
C VAL A 586 -1.33 -18.17 7.32
N GLY A 587 -1.33 -18.61 8.57
CA GLY A 587 -2.52 -18.65 9.43
C GLY A 587 -3.44 -19.84 9.16
N LEU A 588 -4.76 -19.59 9.14
CA LEU A 588 -5.79 -20.62 9.00
C LEU A 588 -5.77 -21.22 7.58
N CYS A 589 -5.64 -22.55 7.48
CA CYS A 589 -5.78 -23.27 6.21
C CYS A 589 -7.25 -23.56 5.90
N LEU A 590 -7.70 -23.18 4.70
CA LEU A 590 -9.06 -23.41 4.19
C LEU A 590 -9.17 -24.63 3.25
N ALA A 591 -8.19 -25.51 3.21
CA ALA A 591 -8.32 -26.77 2.47
C ALA A 591 -8.71 -27.88 3.44
N ASP A 592 -9.52 -28.83 2.96
CA ASP A 592 -9.84 -30.04 3.71
C ASP A 592 -8.64 -30.99 3.77
N GLY A 593 -8.56 -31.77 4.85
CA GLY A 593 -7.56 -32.83 5.02
C GLY A 593 -7.77 -33.99 4.04
N GLU A 594 -9.03 -34.22 3.63
CA GLU A 594 -9.42 -35.16 2.58
C GLU A 594 -9.51 -34.39 1.27
N GLY A 595 -8.54 -34.59 0.38
CA GLY A 595 -8.37 -33.74 -0.80
C GLY A 595 -9.61 -33.70 -1.72
N PRO A 596 -10.04 -32.53 -2.20
CA PRO A 596 -10.85 -32.49 -3.41
C PRO A 596 -9.96 -32.91 -4.59
N GLY A 597 -10.42 -33.87 -5.41
CA GLY A 597 -9.74 -34.26 -6.65
C GLY A 597 -9.40 -33.04 -7.53
N PRO A 598 -8.39 -33.16 -8.41
CA PRO A 598 -7.84 -32.03 -9.15
C PRO A 598 -8.94 -31.25 -9.85
N LEU A 599 -9.03 -29.96 -9.56
CA LEU A 599 -9.80 -29.03 -10.36
C LEU A 599 -9.20 -29.05 -11.77
N ALA A 600 -9.98 -29.54 -12.73
CA ALA A 600 -9.72 -29.26 -14.13
C ALA A 600 -9.61 -27.73 -14.26
N GLY A 601 -8.39 -27.23 -14.46
CA GLY A 601 -8.21 -25.89 -14.99
C GLY A 601 -8.96 -25.81 -16.33
N PRO A 602 -9.33 -24.62 -16.80
CA PRO A 602 -9.73 -24.48 -18.19
C PRO A 602 -8.55 -25.01 -19.03
N GLY A 603 -8.74 -26.16 -19.67
CA GLY A 603 -7.75 -26.71 -20.58
C GLY A 603 -7.40 -25.67 -21.64
N PRO A 604 -6.18 -25.70 -22.20
CA PRO A 604 -5.85 -24.83 -23.33
C PRO A 604 -6.94 -25.03 -24.39
N SER A 605 -7.64 -23.95 -24.75
CA SER A 605 -8.60 -24.00 -25.85
C SER A 605 -7.83 -24.42 -27.10
N SER A 606 -8.01 -25.66 -27.53
CA SER A 606 -7.66 -26.06 -28.89
C SER A 606 -8.44 -25.14 -29.83
N GLY A 607 -7.71 -24.33 -30.59
CA GLY A 607 -8.30 -23.52 -31.65
C GLY A 607 -9.09 -24.40 -32.63
N PRO A 608 -10.05 -23.84 -33.37
CA PRO A 608 -10.88 -24.60 -34.28
C PRO A 608 -10.01 -25.27 -35.35
N GLN A 609 -9.92 -26.60 -35.30
CA GLN A 609 -9.42 -27.38 -36.42
C GLN A 609 -10.41 -27.18 -37.58
N GLY A 610 -9.92 -26.60 -38.67
CA GLY A 610 -10.68 -26.46 -39.89
C GLY A 610 -11.13 -27.82 -40.38
N GLN A 611 -12.44 -28.03 -40.42
CA GLN A 611 -13.03 -29.13 -41.15
C GLN A 611 -12.83 -28.86 -42.64
N THR A 612 -11.94 -29.62 -43.26
CA THR A 612 -11.87 -29.78 -44.70
C THR A 612 -13.12 -30.51 -45.17
N ALA A 613 -13.85 -29.87 -46.09
CA ALA A 613 -14.95 -30.48 -46.82
C ALA A 613 -14.40 -31.61 -47.71
N HIS A 614 -14.79 -32.84 -47.43
CA HIS A 614 -14.73 -33.93 -48.41
C HIS A 614 -16.15 -34.33 -48.78
N GLY A 615 -16.43 -34.18 -50.07
CA GLY A 615 -17.70 -34.55 -50.68
C GLY A 615 -17.91 -36.06 -50.71
N SER A 616 -19.18 -36.44 -50.64
CA SER A 616 -19.65 -37.76 -51.06
C SER A 616 -20.26 -37.64 -52.46
N PRO A 617 -20.01 -38.61 -53.35
CA PRO A 617 -20.70 -38.72 -54.61
C PRO A 617 -22.07 -39.38 -54.44
N THR A 618 -22.95 -39.02 -55.36
CA THR A 618 -24.24 -39.62 -55.70
C THR A 618 -24.18 -41.16 -55.80
N VAL A 619 -25.28 -41.84 -55.47
CA VAL A 619 -26.12 -42.64 -56.42
C VAL A 619 -27.21 -43.40 -55.65
N GLN A 620 -28.41 -43.45 -56.29
CA GLN A 620 -29.65 -44.20 -56.04
C GLN A 620 -30.60 -43.70 -54.95
#